data_AF-A0A3N1H988-F1
#
_entry.id   AF-A0A3N1H988-F1
#
_cell.length_a   1.000
_cell.length_b   1.000
_cell.length_c   1.000
_cell.angle_alpha   90.00
_cell.angle_beta   90.00
_cell.angle_gamma   90.00
#
_symmetry.space_group_name_H-M   'P 1'
#
loop_
_entity.id
_entity.type
_entity.pdbx_description
1 polymer ?
#
loop_
_entity_poly.entity_id
_entity_poly.type
_entity_poly.pdbx_seq_one_letter_code
_entity_poly.pdbx_strand_id
1 'polypeptide(L)' 'MINRTWRKSSRSGSAAQCVELAIDGQVAGVRDTKNRDGGTLEFGVRAFSAFLADVKRSRV' A
#
# COMPACT_ATOMS: atom_id res chain seq x y z
N MET A 1 -4.04 -19.58 3.27
CA MET A 1 -4.01 -18.14 3.60
C MET A 1 -2.61 -17.62 3.32
N ILE A 2 -2.43 -16.78 2.30
CA ILE A 2 -1.14 -16.12 2.07
C ILE A 2 -0.91 -15.18 3.25
N ASN A 3 0.07 -15.47 4.11
CA ASN A 3 0.43 -14.59 5.21
C ASN A 3 1.18 -13.37 4.66
N ARG A 4 0.42 -12.33 4.29
CA ARG A 4 0.99 -11.08 3.78
C ARG A 4 1.53 -10.27 4.95
N THR A 5 2.83 -9.95 4.91
CA THR A 5 3.48 -9.10 5.90
C THR A 5 3.11 -7.63 5.66
N TRP A 6 2.10 -7.15 6.38
CA TRP A 6 1.67 -5.76 6.32
C TRP A 6 2.63 -4.83 7.06
N ARG A 7 2.96 -3.71 6.42
CA ARG A 7 3.73 -2.62 7.03
C ARG A 7 2.91 -1.35 7.03
N LYS A 8 2.73 -0.77 8.22
CA LYS A 8 2.09 0.54 8.40
C LYS A 8 3.05 1.66 8.04
N SER A 9 2.57 2.64 7.31
CA SER A 9 3.36 3.84 6.99
C SER A 9 3.68 4.62 8.27
N SER A 10 4.93 5.08 8.41
CA SER A 10 5.36 5.96 9.50
C SER A 10 4.69 7.35 9.46
N ARG A 11 4.04 7.70 8.35
CA ARG A 11 3.23 8.93 8.21
C ARG A 11 1.80 8.77 8.75
N SER A 12 1.45 7.57 9.23
CA SER A 12 0.15 7.26 9.83
C SER A 12 0.08 7.79 11.26
N GLY A 13 -0.25 9.07 11.42
CA GLY A 13 -0.44 9.73 12.72
C GLY A 13 -1.88 9.64 13.26
N SER A 14 -2.14 10.30 14.39
CA SER A 14 -3.47 10.35 15.01
C SER A 14 -4.55 10.95 14.08
N ALA A 15 -4.19 12.01 13.36
CA ALA A 15 -5.14 12.80 12.57
C ALA A 15 -5.16 12.53 11.05
N ALA A 16 -4.25 11.71 10.47
CA ALA A 16 -4.13 11.63 9.01
C ALA A 16 -3.94 10.21 8.45
N GLN A 17 -4.67 9.97 7.35
CA GLN A 17 -4.55 8.96 6.28
C GLN A 17 -3.60 7.79 6.58
N CYS A 18 -4.02 6.92 7.49
CA CYS A 18 -3.23 5.78 7.91
C CYS A 18 -3.30 4.68 6.84
N VAL A 19 -2.19 4.40 6.16
CA VAL A 19 -2.14 3.36 5.12
C VAL A 19 -1.20 2.23 5.53
N GLU A 20 -1.58 1.02 5.15
CA GLU A 20 -0.73 -0.16 5.19
C GLU A 20 -0.46 -0.69 3.81
N LEU A 21 0.76 -1.18 3.63
CA LEU A 21 1.23 -1.81 2.41
C LEU A 21 1.70 -3.22 2.72
N ALA A 22 1.31 -4.18 1.90
CA ALA A 22 1.93 -5.49 1.83
C ALA A 22 2.42 -5.72 0.41
N ILE A 23 3.65 -6.23 0.29
CA ILE A 23 4.20 -6.66 -1.00
C ILE A 23 4.51 -8.14 -0.85
N ASP A 24 3.88 -8.95 -1.69
CA ASP A 24 4.29 -10.34 -1.92
C ASP A 24 4.95 -10.46 -3.30
N GLY A 25 5.42 -11.66 -3.67
CA GLY A 25 6.18 -11.86 -4.89
C GLY A 25 5.44 -11.48 -6.19
N GLN A 26 4.13 -11.25 -6.16
CA GLN A 26 3.31 -10.93 -7.35
C GLN A 26 2.42 -9.71 -7.16
N VAL A 27 1.96 -9.45 -5.93
CA VAL A 27 0.92 -8.46 -5.63
C VAL A 27 1.42 -7.43 -4.61
N ALA A 28 1.08 -6.16 -4.85
CA ALA A 28 1.15 -5.08 -3.88
C ALA A 28 -0.28 -4.76 -3.40
N GLY A 29 -0.54 -5.00 -2.12
CA GLY A 29 -1.80 -4.67 -1.46
C GLY A 29 -1.70 -3.37 -0.69
N VAL A 30 -2.65 -2.46 -0.87
CA VAL A 30 -2.79 -1.20 -0.14
C VAL A 30 -4.15 -1.19 0.57
N ARG A 31 -4.16 -0.86 1.85
CA ARG A 31 -5.41 -0.72 2.61
C ARG A 31 -5.37 0.42 3.61
N ASP A 32 -6.56 0.90 3.97
CA ASP A 32 -6.73 1.83 5.07
C ASP A 32 -6.49 1.11 6.41
N THR A 33 -5.73 1.74 7.28
CA THR A 33 -5.52 1.30 8.66
C THR A 33 -6.77 1.44 9.51
N LYS A 34 -7.53 2.51 9.28
CA LYS A 34 -8.71 2.85 10.06
C LYS A 34 -9.96 2.12 9.57
N ASN A 35 -9.96 1.66 8.33
CA ASN A 35 -11.09 0.94 7.73
C ASN A 35 -10.64 -0.37 7.07
N ARG A 36 -10.43 -1.41 7.88
CA ARG A 36 -10.01 -2.75 7.38
C ARG A 36 -11.09 -3.42 6.56
N ASP A 37 -12.34 -3.24 6.96
CA ASP A 37 -13.49 -3.90 6.36
C ASP A 37 -13.89 -3.24 5.02
N GLY A 38 -13.37 -2.03 4.76
CA GLY A 38 -13.51 -1.33 3.48
C GLY A 38 -12.75 -1.99 2.32
N GLY A 39 -11.97 -3.04 2.56
CA GLY A 39 -11.29 -3.83 1.54
C GLY A 39 -9.83 -3.45 1.31
N THR A 40 -9.23 -4.08 0.29
CA THR A 40 -7.82 -3.92 -0.08
C THR A 40 -7.72 -3.65 -1.57
N LEU A 41 -6.97 -2.62 -1.95
CA LEU A 41 -6.59 -2.40 -3.34
C LEU A 41 -5.39 -3.29 -3.67
N GLU A 42 -5.50 -4.11 -4.70
CA GLU A 42 -4.43 -5.01 -5.13
C GLU A 42 -3.92 -4.61 -6.52
N PHE A 43 -2.61 -4.54 -6.65
CA PHE A 43 -1.91 -4.20 -7.88
C PHE A 43 -0.84 -5.26 -8.19
N GLY A 44 -0.51 -5.45 -9.47
CA GLY A 44 0.68 -6.23 -9.82
C GLY A 44 1.96 -5.52 -9.34
N VAL A 45 2.90 -6.26 -8.77
CA VAL A 45 4.14 -5.70 -8.17
C VAL A 45 4.91 -4.80 -9.13
N ARG A 46 4.99 -5.18 -10.42
CA ARG A 46 5.71 -4.39 -11.43
C ARG A 46 5.05 -3.05 -11.71
N ALA A 47 3.72 -3.06 -11.85
CA ALA A 47 2.94 -1.84 -12.07
C ALA A 47 3.02 -0.89 -10.87
N PHE A 48 2.91 -1.44 -9.65
CA PHE A 48 3.03 -0.65 -8.44
C PHE A 48 4.42 -0.03 -8.26
N SER A 49 5.48 -0.77 -8.60
CA SER A 49 6.85 -0.24 -8.60
C SER A 49 7.04 0.91 -9.58
N ALA A 50 6.51 0.77 -10.81
CA ALA A 50 6.55 1.85 -11.80
C ALA A 50 5.79 3.09 -11.32
N PHE A 51 4.58 2.92 -10.78
CA PHE A 51 3.80 4.00 -10.19
C PHE A 51 4.59 4.74 -9.09
N LEU A 52 5.21 4.00 -8.17
CA LEU A 52 6.04 4.62 -7.12
C LEU A 52 7.24 5.39 -7.68
N ALA A 53 7.84 4.92 -8.77
CA ALA A 53 8.93 5.63 -9.43
C ALA A 53 8.44 6.97 -10.01
N ASP A 54 7.25 7.01 -10.60
CA ASP A 54 6.66 8.23 -11.14
C ASP A 54 6.24 9.22 -10.04
N VAL A 55 5.63 8.72 -8.96
CA VAL A 55 5.29 9.54 -7.77
C VAL A 55 6.55 10.18 -7.19
N LYS A 56 7.64 9.42 -7.02
CA LYS A 56 8.92 9.94 -6.51
C LYS A 56 9.56 10.99 -7.42
N ARG A 57 9.23 10.97 -8.71
CA ARG A 57 9.67 11.95 -9.71
C ARG A 57 8.69 13.12 -9.85
N SER A 58 7.62 13.16 -9.06
CA SER A 58 6.54 14.15 -9.14
C SER A 58 5.89 14.23 -10.52
N ARG A 59 5.69 13.08 -11.17
CA ARG A 59 5.09 12.96 -12.52
C ARG A 59 3.66 12.40 -12.49
N VAL A 60 2.91 12.70 -11.44
CA VAL A 60 1.53 12.26 -11.22
C VAL A 60 0.58 13.43 -11.06
#